data_AF-A0A0D0A911-F1
#
_entry.id   AF-A0A0D0A911-F1
#
_cell.length_a   1.000
_cell.length_b   1.000
_cell.length_c   1.000
_cell.angle_alpha   90.00
_cell.angle_beta   90.00
_cell.angle_gamma   90.00
#
_symmetry.space_group_name_H-M   'P 1'
#
loop_
_entity.id
_entity.type
_entity.pdbx_description
1 polymer ?
#
loop_
_entity_poly.entity_id
_entity_poly.type
_entity_poly.pdbx_seq_one_letter_code
_entity_poly.pdbx_strand_id
1 'polypeptide(L)'
;MIPQYALCTNADYLTALCWRIKRLCGSIEDIIARARDTGFADNPLLTIEDMVQARETFRRLTIMIPHHIGGFYIPGTLSRAAREEAYSILQNKKFGICHGDMQMDRFLVRFLPNKDGVLRSDVELVLCTGWEHSFRAPLWSCARMPLWLISRPILNEPISWERQRQLRVIIYDMMNEPSRIESSREWIISHVYGRTERWFEGCVSAHWMYSRNIEANLVDLKKYWEFWRPDIEFPFEVGVEYTRQRQALSHANGLADEPITAPAPGELLIPLLSASPLGILLGMGRS
;
A
#
# COMPACT_ATOMS: atom_id res chain seq x y z
N MET A 1 -13.20 5.30 25.35
CA MET A 1 -12.43 5.03 24.12
C MET A 1 -11.84 6.36 23.67
N ILE A 2 -10.52 6.53 23.64
CA ILE A 2 -9.89 7.79 23.23
C ILE A 2 -9.98 7.88 21.70
N PRO A 3 -10.45 9.00 21.10
CA PRO A 3 -10.48 9.17 19.65
C PRO A 3 -9.06 9.02 19.08
N GLN A 4 -8.88 8.17 18.07
CA GLN A 4 -7.60 8.13 17.35
C GLN A 4 -7.46 9.41 16.53
N TYR A 5 -6.32 10.10 16.66
CA TYR A 5 -5.99 11.24 15.80
C TYR A 5 -6.00 10.79 14.33
N ALA A 6 -6.49 11.64 13.44
CA ALA A 6 -6.48 11.36 12.02
C ALA A 6 -5.03 11.15 11.54
N LEU A 7 -4.81 10.12 10.72
CA LEU A 7 -3.52 9.87 10.09
C LEU A 7 -3.22 11.05 9.14
N CYS A 8 -2.17 11.80 9.44
CA CYS A 8 -1.86 13.07 8.77
C CYS A 8 -0.90 12.91 7.59
N THR A 9 -0.16 11.80 7.54
CA THR A 9 0.81 11.50 6.48
C THR A 9 0.78 10.04 6.05
N ASN A 10 1.30 9.75 4.85
CA ASN A 10 1.49 8.37 4.37
C ASN A 10 2.41 7.56 5.32
N ALA A 11 3.39 8.22 5.94
CA ALA A 11 4.27 7.61 6.93
C ALA A 11 3.49 7.16 8.16
N ASP A 12 2.63 8.04 8.72
CA ASP A 12 1.80 7.72 9.87
C ASP A 12 0.86 6.54 9.56
N TYR A 13 0.29 6.54 8.36
CA TYR A 13 -0.58 5.46 7.89
C TYR A 13 0.13 4.11 7.86
N LEU A 14 1.26 4.01 7.18
CA LEU A 14 2.04 2.76 7.11
C LEU A 14 2.57 2.35 8.48
N THR A 15 2.98 3.32 9.30
CA THR A 15 3.47 3.10 10.66
C THR A 15 2.37 2.49 11.51
N ALA A 16 1.16 3.06 11.49
CA ALA A 16 0.01 2.54 12.23
C ALA A 16 -0.31 1.07 11.86
N LEU A 17 -0.19 0.70 10.57
CA LEU A 17 -0.36 -0.68 10.13
C LEU A 17 0.69 -1.63 10.71
N CYS A 18 1.96 -1.21 10.80
CA CYS A 18 3.01 -2.01 11.43
C CYS A 18 2.82 -2.13 12.95
N TRP A 19 2.37 -1.06 13.62
CA TRP A 19 2.23 -1.02 15.08
C TRP A 19 1.20 -1.98 15.65
N ARG A 20 0.23 -2.45 14.86
CA ARG A 20 -0.76 -3.43 15.34
C ARG A 20 -0.11 -4.72 15.84
N ILE A 21 1.03 -5.12 15.28
CA ILE A 21 1.74 -6.32 15.70
C ILE A 21 2.44 -6.13 17.03
N LYS A 22 2.99 -4.95 17.30
CA LYS A 22 3.53 -4.61 18.63
C LYS A 22 2.45 -4.64 19.72
N ARG A 23 1.20 -4.29 19.38
CA ARG A 23 0.07 -4.40 20.33
C ARG A 23 -0.36 -5.84 20.60
N LEU A 24 -0.27 -6.70 19.59
CA LEU A 24 -0.63 -8.12 19.70
C LEU A 24 0.49 -8.95 20.33
N CYS A 25 1.73 -8.60 20.03
CA CYS A 25 2.96 -9.29 20.43
C CYS A 25 3.80 -8.27 21.21
N GLY A 26 3.43 -8.04 22.48
CA GLY A 26 4.13 -7.13 23.39
C GLY A 26 5.57 -7.58 23.68
N SER A 27 5.94 -7.74 24.95
CA SER A 27 7.20 -8.41 25.29
C SER A 27 7.14 -9.90 24.87
N ILE A 28 8.29 -10.57 24.76
CA ILE A 28 8.31 -12.02 24.43
C ILE A 28 7.69 -12.80 25.59
N GLU A 29 7.86 -12.30 26.81
CA GLU A 29 7.26 -12.78 28.05
C GLU A 29 5.73 -12.61 28.03
N ASP A 30 5.22 -11.58 27.34
CA ASP A 30 3.79 -11.27 27.18
C ASP A 30 3.19 -11.82 25.88
N ILE A 31 3.78 -12.83 25.23
CA ILE A 31 3.12 -13.49 24.08
C ILE A 31 1.87 -14.20 24.58
N ILE A 32 0.75 -13.47 24.55
CA ILE A 32 -0.55 -13.92 25.05
C ILE A 32 -1.00 -15.10 24.18
N ALA A 33 -1.62 -16.12 24.81
CA ALA A 33 -2.22 -17.25 24.09
C ALA A 33 -3.13 -16.81 22.92
N ARG A 34 -3.77 -15.63 23.05
CA ARG A 34 -4.62 -15.02 22.01
C ARG A 34 -3.86 -14.56 20.77
N ALA A 35 -2.59 -14.21 20.87
CA ALA A 35 -1.78 -13.79 19.73
C ALA A 35 -1.31 -14.98 18.88
N ARG A 36 -1.23 -16.16 19.50
CA ARG A 36 -0.91 -17.44 18.84
C ARG A 36 -2.11 -18.01 18.10
N ASP A 37 -3.32 -17.66 18.55
CA ASP A 37 -4.56 -17.96 17.85
C ASP A 37 -4.67 -17.08 16.60
N THR A 38 -4.79 -17.72 15.44
CA THR A 38 -4.87 -17.02 14.15
C THR A 38 -6.30 -16.62 13.79
N GLY A 39 -7.32 -17.11 14.53
CA GLY A 39 -8.72 -16.91 14.21
C GLY A 39 -9.23 -17.74 13.03
N PHE A 40 -8.38 -18.56 12.40
CA PHE A 40 -8.77 -19.49 11.33
C PHE A 40 -8.96 -20.90 11.93
N ALA A 41 -10.16 -21.45 11.77
CA ALA A 41 -10.57 -22.70 12.43
C ALA A 41 -9.64 -23.90 12.14
N ASP A 42 -9.09 -23.97 10.92
CA ASP A 42 -8.27 -25.11 10.48
C ASP A 42 -6.77 -24.93 10.72
N ASN A 43 -6.33 -23.77 11.22
CA ASN A 43 -4.92 -23.49 11.42
C ASN A 43 -4.47 -23.84 12.84
N PRO A 44 -3.33 -24.54 13.02
CA PRO A 44 -2.78 -24.76 14.35
C PRO A 44 -2.36 -23.45 15.00
N LEU A 45 -2.33 -23.43 16.34
CA LEU A 45 -1.77 -22.32 17.09
C LEU A 45 -0.32 -22.09 16.68
N LEU A 46 0.05 -20.83 16.48
CA LEU A 46 1.42 -20.44 16.16
C LEU A 46 2.38 -20.82 17.30
N THR A 47 3.61 -21.17 16.95
CA THR A 47 4.67 -21.42 17.94
C THR A 47 5.22 -20.10 18.49
N ILE A 48 5.95 -20.14 19.61
CA ILE A 48 6.65 -18.95 20.12
C ILE A 48 7.63 -18.41 19.07
N GLU A 49 8.31 -19.30 18.35
CA GLU A 49 9.25 -18.91 17.30
C GLU A 49 8.55 -18.16 16.16
N ASP A 50 7.35 -18.62 15.74
CA ASP A 50 6.57 -17.92 14.71
C ASP A 50 6.18 -16.51 15.15
N MET A 51 5.88 -16.33 16.44
CA MET A 51 5.55 -15.03 17.02
C MET A 51 6.76 -14.09 17.08
N VAL A 52 7.93 -14.61 17.48
CA VAL A 52 9.20 -13.88 17.46
C VAL A 52 9.53 -13.46 16.02
N GLN A 53 9.41 -14.38 15.06
CA GLN A 53 9.61 -14.08 13.64
C GLN A 53 8.63 -13.02 13.14
N ALA A 54 7.34 -13.11 13.49
CA ALA A 54 6.36 -12.11 13.10
C ALA A 54 6.70 -10.73 13.67
N ARG A 55 7.06 -10.62 14.96
CA ARG A 55 7.48 -9.36 15.57
C ARG A 55 8.69 -8.77 14.84
N GLU A 56 9.69 -9.60 14.53
CA GLU A 56 10.90 -9.16 13.83
C GLU A 56 10.62 -8.73 12.39
N THR A 57 9.83 -9.50 11.64
CA THR A 57 9.41 -9.14 10.28
C THR A 57 8.74 -7.78 10.25
N PHE A 58 7.76 -7.55 11.13
CA PHE A 58 7.05 -6.27 11.19
C PHE A 58 7.92 -5.11 11.71
N ARG A 59 8.88 -5.39 12.60
CA ARG A 59 9.90 -4.40 12.99
C ARG A 59 10.74 -3.99 11.79
N ARG A 60 11.23 -4.94 11.00
CA ARG A 60 12.01 -4.65 9.78
C ARG A 60 11.18 -3.88 8.75
N LEU A 61 9.89 -4.18 8.59
CA LEU A 61 9.01 -3.38 7.74
C LEU A 61 8.94 -1.91 8.16
N THR A 62 9.04 -1.58 9.47
CA THR A 62 9.06 -0.17 9.88
C THR A 62 10.29 0.59 9.37
N ILE A 63 11.42 -0.10 9.18
CA ILE A 63 12.65 0.48 8.63
C ILE A 63 12.43 0.89 7.17
N MET A 64 11.61 0.16 6.39
CA MET A 64 11.29 0.52 5.00
C MET A 64 10.45 1.80 4.87
N ILE A 65 9.67 2.18 5.88
CA ILE A 65 8.63 3.20 5.72
C ILE A 65 9.17 4.52 5.15
N PRO A 66 10.25 5.14 5.69
CA PRO A 66 10.80 6.39 5.16
C PRO A 66 11.26 6.29 3.70
N HIS A 67 11.65 5.08 3.30
CA HIS A 67 12.23 4.76 2.01
C HIS A 67 11.17 4.41 0.95
N HIS A 68 9.91 4.20 1.36
CA HIS A 68 8.84 3.69 0.51
C HIS A 68 7.72 4.71 0.22
N ILE A 69 7.86 5.95 0.67
CA ILE A 69 6.76 6.93 0.62
C ILE A 69 6.73 7.67 -0.72
N GLY A 70 5.59 7.51 -1.41
CA GLY A 70 5.01 8.51 -2.29
C GLY A 70 5.83 8.81 -3.54
N GLY A 71 6.19 7.80 -4.33
CA GLY A 71 6.80 8.00 -5.64
C GLY A 71 8.30 7.78 -5.69
N PHE A 72 8.88 7.13 -4.67
CA PHE A 72 10.27 6.71 -4.67
C PHE A 72 10.67 5.92 -5.93
N TYR A 73 9.71 5.18 -6.50
CA TYR A 73 9.87 4.31 -7.67
C TYR A 73 9.41 4.93 -8.99
N ILE A 74 9.12 6.24 -9.02
CA ILE A 74 8.71 6.89 -10.27
C ILE A 74 9.86 6.77 -11.30
N PRO A 75 9.60 6.21 -12.50
CA PRO A 75 10.63 6.00 -13.50
C PRO A 75 11.35 7.30 -13.91
N GLY A 76 12.68 7.24 -13.98
CA GLY A 76 13.49 8.34 -14.50
C GLY A 76 13.31 8.62 -15.99
N THR A 77 12.69 7.68 -16.74
CA THR A 77 12.38 7.80 -18.16
C THR A 77 11.23 8.75 -18.47
N LEU A 78 10.43 9.14 -17.47
CA LEU A 78 9.38 10.14 -17.63
C LEU A 78 9.97 11.54 -17.82
N SER A 79 9.24 12.41 -18.51
CA SER A 79 9.59 13.83 -18.59
C SER A 79 9.61 14.46 -17.19
N ARG A 80 10.41 15.51 -17.01
CA ARG A 80 10.53 16.20 -15.72
C ARG A 80 9.16 16.64 -15.18
N ALA A 81 8.32 17.23 -16.04
CA ALA A 81 6.98 17.67 -15.66
C ALA A 81 6.09 16.51 -15.20
N ALA A 82 6.11 15.38 -15.92
CA ALA A 82 5.33 14.19 -15.54
C ALA A 82 5.81 13.57 -14.22
N ARG A 83 7.13 13.60 -13.95
CA ARG A 83 7.69 13.14 -12.67
C ARG A 83 7.25 14.04 -11.52
N GLU A 84 7.38 15.35 -11.67
CA GLU A 84 6.99 16.33 -10.66
C GLU A 84 5.48 16.21 -10.32
N GLU A 85 4.64 16.03 -11.34
CA GLU A 85 3.21 15.76 -11.16
C GLU A 85 2.97 14.45 -10.38
N ALA A 86 3.62 13.35 -10.79
CA ALA A 86 3.47 12.06 -10.11
C ALA A 86 3.95 12.11 -8.65
N TYR A 87 5.07 12.78 -8.35
CA TYR A 87 5.51 13.00 -6.97
C TYR A 87 4.47 13.78 -6.17
N SER A 88 3.97 14.89 -6.73
CA SER A 88 2.96 15.72 -6.06
C SER A 88 1.71 14.92 -5.68
N ILE A 89 1.24 14.05 -6.59
CA ILE A 89 0.05 13.21 -6.37
C ILE A 89 0.33 12.11 -5.35
N LEU A 90 1.45 11.39 -5.46
CA LEU A 90 1.75 10.25 -4.58
C LEU A 90 2.14 10.67 -3.16
N GLN A 91 2.73 11.84 -2.98
CA GLN A 91 3.08 12.42 -1.67
C GLN A 91 1.94 13.26 -1.08
N ASN A 92 0.82 13.38 -1.78
CA ASN A 92 -0.29 14.21 -1.35
C ASN A 92 -0.81 13.75 0.02
N LYS A 93 -1.03 14.72 0.92
CA LYS A 93 -1.65 14.49 2.24
C LYS A 93 -3.17 14.33 2.16
N LYS A 94 -3.77 14.39 0.96
CA LYS A 94 -5.17 14.04 0.72
C LYS A 94 -5.36 12.54 0.93
N PHE A 95 -6.20 12.19 1.90
CA PHE A 95 -6.67 10.83 2.13
C PHE A 95 -8.06 10.68 1.51
N GLY A 96 -8.30 9.52 0.90
CA GLY A 96 -9.61 9.14 0.39
C GLY A 96 -10.29 8.10 1.26
N ILE A 97 -11.46 7.63 0.80
CA ILE A 97 -12.15 6.46 1.35
C ILE A 97 -11.83 5.27 0.44
N CYS A 98 -11.14 4.27 0.99
CA CYS A 98 -10.81 3.02 0.32
C CYS A 98 -11.90 2.00 0.62
N HIS A 99 -12.44 1.35 -0.42
CA HIS A 99 -13.43 0.29 -0.28
C HIS A 99 -12.72 -1.07 -0.28
N GLY A 100 -12.67 -1.73 0.88
CA GLY A 100 -11.96 -3.00 1.04
C GLY A 100 -12.60 -4.20 0.32
N ASP A 101 -13.92 -4.13 0.06
CA ASP A 101 -14.69 -5.23 -0.53
C ASP A 101 -15.40 -4.79 -1.82
N MET A 102 -14.72 -4.90 -2.96
CA MET A 102 -15.27 -4.53 -4.28
C MET A 102 -15.67 -5.77 -5.09
N GLN A 103 -16.35 -6.73 -4.48
CA GLN A 103 -16.93 -7.87 -5.20
C GLN A 103 -18.04 -7.42 -6.17
N MET A 104 -18.33 -8.22 -7.20
CA MET A 104 -19.25 -7.82 -8.27
C MET A 104 -20.68 -7.61 -7.75
N ASP A 105 -21.10 -8.39 -6.76
CA ASP A 105 -22.38 -8.30 -6.06
C ASP A 105 -22.52 -7.03 -5.19
N ARG A 106 -21.42 -6.33 -4.90
CA ARG A 106 -21.44 -5.04 -4.21
C ARG A 106 -21.87 -3.88 -5.11
N PHE A 107 -21.85 -4.07 -6.43
CA PHE A 107 -22.24 -3.04 -7.40
C PHE A 107 -23.68 -3.24 -7.87
N LEU A 108 -24.58 -2.39 -7.39
CA LEU A 108 -25.96 -2.34 -7.86
C LEU A 108 -26.02 -1.50 -9.12
N VAL A 109 -26.41 -2.12 -10.23
CA VAL A 109 -26.50 -1.48 -11.53
C VAL A 109 -27.96 -1.24 -11.87
N ARG A 110 -28.32 0.03 -12.11
CA ARG A 110 -29.62 0.40 -12.67
C ARG A 110 -29.47 0.65 -14.17
N PHE A 111 -30.21 -0.11 -14.97
CA PHE A 111 -30.33 0.09 -16.42
C PHE A 111 -31.54 0.97 -16.71
N LEU A 112 -31.38 1.95 -17.60
CA LEU A 112 -32.52 2.77 -18.03
C LEU A 112 -33.35 2.04 -19.08
N PRO A 113 -34.69 2.03 -18.94
CA PRO A 113 -35.55 1.71 -20.06
C PRO A 113 -35.44 2.82 -21.11
N ASN A 114 -35.51 2.45 -22.39
CA ASN A 114 -35.67 3.42 -23.45
C ASN A 114 -37.04 4.11 -23.35
N LYS A 115 -37.25 5.19 -24.12
CA LYS A 115 -38.57 5.83 -24.25
C LYS A 115 -39.68 4.86 -24.68
N ASP A 116 -39.31 3.72 -25.27
CA ASP A 116 -40.19 2.66 -25.75
C ASP A 116 -40.28 1.44 -24.78
N GLY A 117 -39.72 1.54 -23.57
CA GLY A 117 -39.78 0.47 -22.55
C GLY A 117 -38.80 -0.70 -22.73
N VAL A 118 -38.00 -0.71 -23.80
CA VAL A 118 -36.95 -1.72 -24.03
C VAL A 118 -35.69 -1.36 -23.22
N LEU A 119 -35.15 -2.29 -22.43
CA LEU A 119 -33.90 -2.09 -21.68
C LEU A 119 -32.74 -1.77 -22.63
N ARG A 120 -32.12 -0.60 -22.49
CA ARG A 120 -30.83 -0.31 -23.12
C ARG A 120 -29.69 -0.85 -22.27
N SER A 121 -28.57 -1.18 -22.93
CA SER A 121 -27.28 -1.47 -22.31
C SER A 121 -26.57 -0.24 -21.70
N ASP A 122 -27.24 0.91 -21.66
CA ASP A 122 -26.73 2.16 -21.10
C ASP A 122 -27.01 2.17 -19.59
N VAL A 123 -25.94 2.07 -18.80
CA VAL A 123 -25.97 2.06 -17.34
C VAL A 123 -26.19 3.49 -16.83
N GLU A 124 -27.24 3.69 -16.02
CA GLU A 124 -27.58 5.01 -15.44
C GLU A 124 -26.82 5.27 -14.15
N LEU A 125 -26.76 4.25 -13.29
CA LEU A 125 -26.24 4.39 -11.95
C LEU A 125 -25.62 3.08 -11.50
N VAL A 126 -24.37 3.18 -11.07
CA VAL A 126 -23.66 2.10 -10.37
C VAL A 126 -23.52 2.54 -8.92
N LEU A 127 -24.26 1.92 -8.01
CA LEU A 127 -24.13 2.14 -6.57
C LEU A 127 -23.22 1.06 -5.98
N CYS A 128 -22.14 1.47 -5.33
CA CYS A 128 -21.33 0.58 -4.50
C CYS A 128 -21.97 0.46 -3.12
N THR A 129 -22.11 -0.76 -2.61
CA THR A 129 -22.62 -1.10 -1.28
C THR A 129 -21.52 -1.75 -0.42
N GLY A 130 -21.77 -1.96 0.88
CA GLY A 130 -20.76 -2.56 1.77
C GLY A 130 -19.78 -1.56 2.40
N TRP A 131 -20.22 -0.31 2.59
CA TRP A 131 -19.39 0.78 3.11
C TRP A 131 -18.87 0.54 4.54
N GLU A 132 -19.43 -0.41 5.28
CA GLU A 132 -18.89 -0.90 6.55
C GLU A 132 -17.46 -1.48 6.43
N HIS A 133 -17.05 -1.87 5.22
CA HIS A 133 -15.70 -2.33 4.91
C HIS A 133 -14.78 -1.22 4.41
N SER A 134 -15.25 0.03 4.41
CA SER A 134 -14.48 1.18 3.95
C SER A 134 -13.63 1.78 5.06
N PHE A 135 -12.46 2.32 4.69
CA PHE A 135 -11.55 2.95 5.63
C PHE A 135 -10.81 4.11 4.96
N ARG A 136 -10.31 5.04 5.79
CA ARG A 136 -9.55 6.19 5.31
C ARG A 136 -8.12 5.75 4.96
N ALA A 137 -7.66 6.06 3.73
CA ALA A 137 -6.34 5.65 3.25
C ALA A 137 -5.71 6.68 2.29
N PRO A 138 -4.39 6.61 2.05
CA PRO A 138 -3.72 7.41 1.03
C PRO A 138 -4.33 7.19 -0.36
N LEU A 139 -4.23 8.20 -1.24
CA LEU A 139 -4.83 8.13 -2.57
C LEU A 139 -4.37 6.90 -3.39
N TRP A 140 -3.10 6.55 -3.34
CA TRP A 140 -2.57 5.35 -3.99
C TRP A 140 -3.12 4.05 -3.40
N SER A 141 -3.52 4.01 -2.13
CA SER A 141 -4.20 2.85 -1.54
C SER A 141 -5.65 2.76 -2.04
N CYS A 142 -6.34 3.91 -2.15
CA CYS A 142 -7.68 4.01 -2.71
C CYS A 142 -7.73 3.70 -4.22
N ALA A 143 -6.63 3.90 -4.94
CA ALA A 143 -6.53 3.70 -6.38
C ALA A 143 -6.40 2.21 -6.78
N ARG A 144 -7.40 1.40 -6.39
CA ARG A 144 -7.46 -0.04 -6.66
C ARG A 144 -8.58 -0.35 -7.63
N MET A 145 -8.30 -1.27 -8.55
CA MET A 145 -9.35 -1.90 -9.36
C MET A 145 -10.03 -2.99 -8.53
N PRO A 146 -11.34 -3.21 -8.71
CA PRO A 146 -12.02 -4.41 -8.24
C PRO A 146 -11.29 -5.69 -8.70
N LEU A 147 -11.24 -6.71 -7.83
CA LEU A 147 -10.45 -7.92 -8.08
C LEU A 147 -10.86 -8.68 -9.36
N TRP A 148 -12.12 -8.59 -9.78
CA TRP A 148 -12.67 -9.19 -11.01
C TRP A 148 -12.35 -8.37 -12.28
N LEU A 149 -11.76 -7.18 -12.14
CA LEU A 149 -11.17 -6.41 -13.24
C LEU A 149 -9.67 -6.55 -13.34
N ILE A 150 -9.02 -7.15 -12.34
CA ILE A 150 -7.58 -7.39 -12.34
C ILE A 150 -7.31 -8.71 -13.05
N SER A 151 -6.29 -8.73 -13.91
CA SER A 151 -5.84 -9.96 -14.55
C SER A 151 -5.28 -10.89 -13.49
N ARG A 152 -6.04 -11.93 -13.15
CA ARG A 152 -5.58 -12.99 -12.26
C ARG A 152 -6.28 -14.30 -12.63
N PRO A 153 -5.65 -15.46 -12.42
CA PRO A 153 -6.31 -16.73 -12.59
C PRO A 153 -7.32 -16.93 -11.44
N ILE A 154 -8.59 -16.56 -11.67
CA ILE A 154 -9.69 -16.91 -10.77
C ILE A 154 -10.26 -18.25 -11.24
N LEU A 155 -10.26 -19.25 -10.36
CA LEU A 155 -10.94 -20.52 -10.64
C LEU A 155 -12.45 -20.22 -10.79
N ASN A 156 -13.04 -20.59 -11.93
CA ASN A 156 -14.44 -20.32 -12.29
C ASN A 156 -14.81 -18.83 -12.47
N GLU A 157 -13.94 -18.06 -13.12
CA GLU A 157 -14.25 -16.65 -13.39
C GLU A 157 -15.51 -16.50 -14.27
N PRO A 158 -16.50 -15.70 -13.85
CA PRO A 158 -17.74 -15.51 -14.62
C PRO A 158 -17.52 -14.70 -15.92
N ILE A 159 -16.35 -14.10 -16.07
CA ILE A 159 -16.00 -13.23 -17.21
C ILE A 159 -14.74 -13.79 -17.88
N SER A 160 -14.83 -14.05 -19.19
CA SER A 160 -13.69 -14.53 -19.97
C SER A 160 -12.52 -13.54 -19.96
N TRP A 161 -11.31 -14.06 -20.14
CA TRP A 161 -10.08 -13.25 -20.23
C TRP A 161 -10.18 -12.12 -21.26
N GLU A 162 -10.67 -12.44 -22.46
CA GLU A 162 -10.82 -11.47 -23.55
C GLU A 162 -11.77 -10.33 -23.16
N ARG A 163 -12.87 -10.67 -22.47
CA ARG A 163 -13.84 -9.68 -22.00
C ARG A 163 -13.27 -8.79 -20.90
N GLN A 164 -12.52 -9.34 -19.96
CA GLN A 164 -11.83 -8.52 -18.95
C GLN A 164 -10.83 -7.54 -19.58
N ARG A 165 -10.07 -8.00 -20.58
CA ARG A 165 -9.14 -7.14 -21.32
C ARG A 165 -9.88 -5.97 -21.97
N GLN A 166 -10.99 -6.23 -22.65
CA GLN A 166 -11.83 -5.18 -23.26
C GLN A 166 -12.35 -4.20 -22.21
N LEU A 167 -12.88 -4.69 -21.08
CA LEU A 167 -13.38 -3.83 -20.00
C LEU A 167 -12.28 -2.95 -19.40
N ARG A 168 -11.07 -3.48 -19.22
CA ARG A 168 -9.91 -2.70 -18.76
C ARG A 168 -9.57 -1.54 -19.70
N VAL A 169 -9.61 -1.78 -21.02
CA VAL A 169 -9.38 -0.73 -22.03
C VAL A 169 -10.46 0.34 -21.95
N ILE A 170 -11.73 -0.06 -21.91
CA ILE A 170 -12.86 0.88 -21.82
C ILE A 170 -12.76 1.74 -20.55
N ILE A 171 -12.48 1.12 -19.39
CA ILE A 171 -12.32 1.86 -18.14
C ILE A 171 -11.13 2.82 -18.25
N TYR A 172 -10.00 2.37 -18.80
CA TYR A 172 -8.84 3.24 -19.01
C TYR A 172 -9.19 4.45 -19.90
N ASP A 173 -9.88 4.24 -21.02
CA ASP A 173 -10.29 5.31 -21.92
C ASP A 173 -11.25 6.28 -21.23
N MET A 174 -12.25 5.75 -20.51
CA MET A 174 -13.20 6.56 -19.73
C MET A 174 -12.52 7.40 -18.65
N MET A 175 -11.46 6.87 -18.02
CA MET A 175 -10.72 7.59 -16.99
C MET A 175 -9.76 8.63 -17.58
N ASN A 176 -9.30 8.45 -18.82
CA ASN A 176 -8.41 9.42 -19.48
C ASN A 176 -9.17 10.51 -20.26
N GLU A 177 -10.51 10.43 -20.37
CA GLU A 177 -11.32 11.45 -21.02
C GLU A 177 -11.39 12.72 -20.14
N PRO A 178 -10.74 13.85 -20.53
CA PRO A 178 -10.60 15.03 -19.67
C PRO A 178 -11.92 15.70 -19.30
N SER A 179 -12.98 15.44 -20.08
CA SER A 179 -14.31 16.02 -19.92
C SER A 179 -15.13 15.39 -18.80
N ARG A 180 -14.74 14.20 -18.29
CA ARG A 180 -15.60 13.45 -17.37
C ARG A 180 -15.29 13.70 -15.90
N ILE A 181 -14.02 13.65 -15.46
CA ILE A 181 -13.66 13.85 -14.04
C ILE A 181 -12.18 14.29 -13.87
N GLU A 182 -11.88 15.50 -13.39
CA GLU A 182 -10.51 15.95 -13.09
C GLU A 182 -9.77 15.03 -12.08
N SER A 183 -10.49 14.41 -11.15
CA SER A 183 -9.96 13.44 -10.18
C SER A 183 -9.64 12.06 -10.77
N SER A 184 -10.01 11.77 -12.02
CA SER A 184 -9.60 10.52 -12.68
C SER A 184 -8.09 10.49 -12.96
N ARG A 185 -7.49 11.65 -13.27
CA ARG A 185 -6.04 11.76 -13.55
C ARG A 185 -5.22 11.48 -12.30
N GLU A 186 -5.57 12.08 -11.17
CA GLU A 186 -4.92 11.80 -9.88
C GLU A 186 -5.05 10.31 -9.52
N TRP A 187 -6.21 9.71 -9.77
CA TRP A 187 -6.42 8.27 -9.57
C TRP A 187 -5.55 7.42 -10.50
N ILE A 188 -5.48 7.72 -11.81
CA ILE A 188 -4.68 6.96 -12.77
C ILE A 188 -3.21 6.99 -12.39
N ILE A 189 -2.67 8.18 -12.10
CA ILE A 189 -1.28 8.35 -11.70
C ILE A 189 -1.03 7.56 -10.41
N SER A 190 -1.94 7.64 -9.44
CA SER A 190 -1.88 6.87 -8.20
C SER A 190 -1.98 5.36 -8.43
N HIS A 191 -2.80 4.91 -9.39
CA HIS A 191 -2.94 3.51 -9.75
C HIS A 191 -1.71 2.98 -10.48
N VAL A 192 -1.15 3.73 -11.43
CA VAL A 192 -0.01 3.26 -12.22
C VAL A 192 1.27 3.31 -11.41
N TYR A 193 1.57 4.47 -10.82
CA TYR A 193 2.85 4.72 -10.15
C TYR A 193 2.83 4.37 -8.66
N GLY A 194 1.66 4.29 -8.03
CA GLY A 194 1.51 3.84 -6.63
C GLY A 194 1.50 2.32 -6.44
N ARG A 195 1.88 1.55 -7.47
CA ARG A 195 1.85 0.07 -7.43
C ARG A 195 2.75 -0.48 -6.33
N THR A 196 3.96 0.06 -6.21
CA THR A 196 4.93 -0.43 -5.24
C THR A 196 4.49 -0.06 -3.82
N GLU A 197 3.92 1.13 -3.63
CA GLU A 197 3.32 1.59 -2.38
C GLU A 197 2.21 0.64 -1.93
N ARG A 198 1.31 0.25 -2.84
CA ARG A 198 0.27 -0.76 -2.56
C ARG A 198 0.82 -2.15 -2.28
N TRP A 199 1.92 -2.55 -2.93
CA TRP A 199 2.57 -3.83 -2.63
C TRP A 199 3.09 -3.83 -1.19
N PHE A 200 3.84 -2.80 -0.80
CA PHE A 200 4.35 -2.67 0.56
C PHE A 200 3.22 -2.49 1.59
N GLU A 201 2.17 -1.74 1.26
CA GLU A 201 0.93 -1.70 2.04
C GLU A 201 0.37 -3.10 2.25
N GLY A 202 0.34 -3.94 1.21
CA GLY A 202 -0.01 -5.36 1.32
C GLY A 202 0.84 -6.11 2.34
N CYS A 203 2.15 -5.91 2.34
CA CYS A 203 3.04 -6.50 3.34
C CYS A 203 2.73 -6.00 4.77
N VAL A 204 2.58 -4.70 4.97
CA VAL A 204 2.33 -4.14 6.32
C VAL A 204 0.90 -4.34 6.81
N SER A 205 -0.05 -4.63 5.92
CA SER A 205 -1.47 -4.93 6.23
C SER A 205 -1.79 -6.42 6.30
N ALA A 206 -0.90 -7.31 5.85
CA ALA A 206 -1.09 -8.76 5.89
C ALA A 206 -1.23 -9.31 7.32
N HIS A 207 -2.02 -10.36 7.53
CA HIS A 207 -2.13 -11.02 8.83
C HIS A 207 -0.75 -11.52 9.32
N TRP A 208 -0.44 -11.41 10.61
CA TRP A 208 0.92 -11.70 11.12
C TRP A 208 1.35 -13.14 10.96
N MET A 209 0.39 -14.07 10.92
CA MET A 209 0.66 -15.48 10.62
C MET A 209 1.36 -15.69 9.28
N TYR A 210 1.23 -14.73 8.35
CA TYR A 210 1.87 -14.77 7.03
C TYR A 210 3.27 -14.15 7.03
N SER A 211 3.91 -13.97 8.19
CA SER A 211 5.26 -13.40 8.33
C SER A 211 6.28 -14.00 7.35
N ARG A 212 6.30 -15.33 7.21
CA ARG A 212 7.20 -16.03 6.26
C ARG A 212 6.91 -15.66 4.80
N ASN A 213 5.63 -15.55 4.42
CA ASN A 213 5.25 -15.11 3.08
C ASN A 213 5.61 -13.65 2.84
N ILE A 214 5.52 -12.81 3.87
CA ILE A 214 5.96 -11.41 3.80
C ILE A 214 7.47 -11.35 3.55
N GLU A 215 8.28 -12.14 4.27
CA GLU A 215 9.73 -12.23 4.06
C GLU A 215 10.08 -12.68 2.64
N ALA A 216 9.36 -13.66 2.09
CA ALA A 216 9.53 -14.07 0.69
C ALA A 216 9.23 -12.91 -0.27
N ASN A 217 8.12 -12.19 -0.04
CA ASN A 217 7.76 -11.01 -0.84
C ASN A 217 8.79 -9.86 -0.74
N LEU A 218 9.49 -9.72 0.40
CA LEU A 218 10.54 -8.72 0.55
C LEU A 218 11.74 -8.98 -0.34
N VAL A 219 12.03 -10.24 -0.68
CA VAL A 219 13.07 -10.58 -1.67
C VAL A 219 12.71 -10.03 -3.05
N ASP A 220 11.46 -10.20 -3.47
CA ASP A 220 11.01 -9.68 -4.75
C ASP A 220 10.89 -8.15 -4.75
N LEU A 221 10.52 -7.55 -3.61
CA LEU A 221 10.55 -6.11 -3.44
C LEU A 221 11.99 -5.55 -3.55
N LYS A 222 12.98 -6.23 -2.96
CA LYS A 222 14.41 -5.87 -3.10
C LYS A 222 14.86 -5.90 -4.55
N LYS A 223 14.54 -6.97 -5.31
CA LYS A 223 14.87 -7.02 -6.75
C LYS A 223 14.27 -5.86 -7.53
N TYR A 224 13.01 -5.53 -7.23
CA TYR A 224 12.32 -4.40 -7.87
C TYR A 224 12.97 -3.06 -7.49
N TRP A 225 13.35 -2.90 -6.22
CA TRP A 225 14.09 -1.74 -5.72
C TRP A 225 15.41 -1.54 -6.45
N GLU A 226 16.25 -2.58 -6.51
CA GLU A 226 17.57 -2.53 -7.14
C GLU A 226 17.48 -2.24 -8.64
N PHE A 227 16.43 -2.73 -9.31
CA PHE A 227 16.19 -2.43 -10.71
C PHE A 227 15.85 -0.95 -10.96
N TRP A 228 14.96 -0.37 -10.15
CA TRP A 228 14.49 1.01 -10.37
C TRP A 228 15.36 2.07 -9.73
N ARG A 229 16.08 1.74 -8.65
CA ARG A 229 16.92 2.64 -7.86
C ARG A 229 18.25 1.97 -7.50
N PRO A 230 19.08 1.63 -8.50
CA PRO A 230 20.40 1.04 -8.26
C PRO A 230 21.35 1.99 -7.52
N ASP A 231 21.00 3.28 -7.45
CA ASP A 231 21.74 4.33 -6.74
C ASP A 231 21.56 4.30 -5.22
N ILE A 232 20.55 3.59 -4.70
CA ILE A 232 20.26 3.51 -3.27
C ILE A 232 20.23 2.05 -2.82
N GLU A 233 21.05 1.73 -1.83
CA GLU A 233 21.06 0.40 -1.22
C GLU A 233 19.74 0.07 -0.53
N PHE A 234 19.32 -1.19 -0.60
CA PHE A 234 18.15 -1.68 0.11
C PHE A 234 18.43 -1.68 1.62
N PRO A 235 17.55 -1.15 2.48
CA PRO A 235 17.92 -0.72 3.84
C PRO A 235 18.18 -1.86 4.85
N PHE A 236 17.98 -3.13 4.48
CA PHE A 236 18.30 -4.28 5.33
C PHE A 236 18.38 -5.59 4.52
N GLU A 237 19.02 -6.61 5.11
CA GLU A 237 19.12 -7.92 4.47
C GLU A 237 17.78 -8.66 4.38
N VAL A 238 17.57 -9.44 3.32
CA VAL A 238 16.38 -10.28 3.08
C VAL A 238 16.82 -11.68 2.62
N GLY A 239 15.92 -12.65 2.60
CA GLY A 239 16.22 -13.97 2.03
C GLY A 239 17.34 -14.75 2.75
N VAL A 240 18.33 -15.22 1.99
CA VAL A 240 19.40 -16.08 2.50
C VAL A 240 20.32 -15.31 3.45
N GLU A 241 20.63 -14.07 3.11
CA GLU A 241 21.47 -13.16 3.90
C GLU A 241 20.85 -12.92 5.28
N TYR A 242 19.55 -12.61 5.32
CA TYR A 242 18.80 -12.47 6.58
C TYR A 242 18.81 -13.76 7.39
N THR A 243 18.56 -14.90 6.75
CA THR A 243 18.51 -16.21 7.42
C THR A 243 19.85 -16.56 8.07
N ARG A 244 20.97 -16.30 7.38
CA ARG A 244 22.32 -16.51 7.92
C ARG A 244 22.61 -15.61 9.11
N GLN A 245 22.27 -14.33 9.03
CA GLN A 245 22.44 -13.40 10.15
C GLN A 245 21.62 -13.82 11.37
N ARG A 246 20.36 -14.22 11.18
CA ARG A 246 19.51 -14.71 12.26
C ARG A 246 20.09 -15.95 12.94
N GLN A 247 20.58 -16.91 12.16
CA GLN A 247 21.24 -18.11 12.69
C GLN A 247 22.50 -17.76 13.48
N ALA A 248 23.35 -16.86 12.95
CA ALA A 248 24.54 -16.40 13.63
C ALA A 248 24.22 -15.69 14.96
N LEU A 249 23.17 -14.86 15.00
CA LEU A 249 22.70 -14.19 16.20
C LEU A 249 22.12 -15.16 17.24
N SER A 250 21.38 -16.18 16.81
CA SER A 250 20.87 -17.24 17.70
C SER A 250 21.99 -18.10 18.30
N HIS A 251 23.13 -18.22 17.62
CA HIS A 251 24.32 -18.89 18.17
C HIS A 251 25.16 -17.98 19.08
N ALA A 252 25.11 -16.66 18.88
CA ALA A 252 25.92 -15.70 19.64
C ALA A 252 25.23 -15.17 20.91
N ASN A 253 23.90 -14.99 20.89
CA ASN A 253 23.14 -14.41 21.98
C ASN A 253 22.05 -15.38 22.45
N GLY A 254 22.22 -15.96 23.64
CA GLY A 254 21.07 -16.38 24.43
C GLY A 254 20.26 -15.13 24.82
N LEU A 255 19.21 -14.82 24.04
CA LEU A 255 18.14 -13.84 24.30
C LEU A 255 18.47 -12.73 25.31
N ALA A 256 19.11 -11.65 24.86
CA ALA A 256 19.11 -10.37 25.57
C ALA A 256 18.52 -9.30 24.64
N ASP A 257 17.36 -8.77 25.03
CA ASP A 257 16.55 -7.79 24.29
C ASP A 257 16.95 -6.37 24.72
N GLU A 258 17.21 -5.46 23.78
CA GLU A 258 17.22 -4.03 24.07
C GLU A 258 15.80 -3.45 23.98
N PRO A 259 15.34 -2.67 24.96
CA PRO A 259 14.03 -2.02 24.90
C PRO A 259 14.06 -0.88 23.89
N ILE A 260 13.29 -1.01 22.81
CA ILE A 260 13.13 0.05 21.80
C ILE A 260 11.98 0.97 22.23
N THR A 261 12.33 2.18 22.64
CA THR A 261 11.40 3.28 22.91
C THR A 261 10.64 3.68 21.65
N ALA A 262 9.34 3.96 21.77
CA ALA A 262 8.57 4.53 20.66
C ALA A 262 9.14 5.92 20.31
N PRO A 263 9.34 6.27 19.02
CA PRO A 263 9.61 7.66 18.69
C PRO A 263 8.41 8.49 19.11
N ALA A 264 8.65 9.61 19.78
CA ALA A 264 7.57 10.53 20.11
C ALA A 264 6.92 11.03 18.80
N PRO A 265 5.62 11.36 18.76
CA PRO A 265 4.95 11.86 17.56
C PRO A 265 5.61 13.10 16.90
N GLY A 266 6.59 13.73 17.55
CA GLY A 266 7.39 14.85 17.02
C GLY A 266 8.79 14.48 16.49
N GLU A 267 9.25 13.23 16.57
CA GLU A 267 10.61 12.82 16.17
C GLU A 267 10.70 12.34 14.70
N LEU A 268 9.59 12.32 13.97
CA LEU A 268 9.57 12.10 12.51
C LEU A 268 9.89 13.41 11.76
N LEU A 269 11.01 14.05 12.09
CA LEU A 269 11.61 15.06 11.24
C LEU A 269 12.35 14.36 10.11
N ILE A 270 11.65 14.18 8.99
CA ILE A 270 12.29 13.83 7.72
C ILE A 270 13.29 14.95 7.41
N PRO A 271 14.57 14.65 7.12
CA PRO A 271 15.45 15.65 6.54
C PRO A 271 14.86 16.02 5.18
N LEU A 272 14.21 17.19 5.13
CA LEU A 272 13.93 17.88 3.87
C LEU A 272 15.27 17.93 3.12
N LEU A 273 15.33 17.24 1.98
CA LEU A 273 16.37 17.48 0.99
C LEU A 273 16.36 18.98 0.70
N SER A 274 17.31 19.69 1.29
CA SER A 274 17.60 21.09 1.02
C SER A 274 18.18 21.17 -0.39
N ALA A 275 17.29 21.18 -1.39
CA ALA A 275 17.65 21.71 -2.69
C ALA A 275 17.87 23.22 -2.53
N SER A 276 19.15 23.59 -2.67
CA SER A 276 19.75 24.91 -2.48
C SER A 276 19.05 26.08 -3.20
N PRO A 277 19.32 27.34 -2.78
CA PRO A 277 18.65 28.54 -3.26
C PRO A 277 19.26 29.01 -4.58
N LEU A 278 18.41 29.21 -5.58
CA LEU A 278 18.79 30.01 -6.75
C LEU A 278 17.85 31.21 -6.85
N GLY A 279 18.47 32.35 -6.59
CA GLY A 279 17.97 33.72 -6.66
C GLY A 279 16.80 33.97 -7.59
N ILE A 280 15.74 34.45 -6.97
CA ILE A 280 14.74 35.30 -7.59
C ILE A 280 15.48 36.53 -8.17
N LEU A 281 15.67 36.55 -9.48
CA LEU A 281 15.93 37.77 -10.25
C LEU A 281 14.58 38.25 -10.78
N LEU A 282 13.96 39.14 -10.01
CA LEU A 282 12.81 39.94 -10.41
C LEU A 282 13.28 41.10 -11.31
N GLY A 283 12.44 41.48 -12.26
CA GLY A 283 12.35 42.86 -12.78
C GLY A 283 12.91 43.04 -14.19
N MET A 284 12.08 42.87 -15.22
CA MET A 284 11.30 43.93 -15.86
C MET A 284 12.13 44.90 -16.72
N GLY A 285 12.26 44.54 -18.00
CA GLY A 285 12.39 45.50 -19.10
C GLY A 285 11.01 45.92 -19.58
N ARG A 286 10.77 47.23 -19.62
CA ARG A 286 9.52 47.88 -20.06
C ARG A 286 9.27 47.68 -21.55
N SER A 287 8.03 47.41 -21.93
CA SER A 287 7.34 47.87 -23.15
C SER A 287 5.85 47.79 -22.89
#